data_AF-A0A7R9E1K8-F1
#
_entry.id   AF-A0A7R9E1K8-F1
#
_cell.length_a   1.000
_cell.length_b   1.000
_cell.length_c   1.000
_cell.angle_alpha   90.00
_cell.angle_beta   90.00
_cell.angle_gamma   90.00
#
_symmetry.space_group_name_H-M   'P 1'
#
loop_
_entity.id
_entity.type
_entity.pdbx_description
1 polymer ?
#
loop_
_entity_poly.entity_id
_entity_poly.type
_entity_poly.pdbx_seq_one_letter_code
_entity_poly.pdbx_strand_id
1 'polypeptide(L)'
;MVAPLVASDVISQCAAPQSNSMKLYMTTRKNETGYTLAQVRLQHSSLNRTPEERETGTWIVDVSHDTESCEGIDTVTMMATVTGPPLRAGPGYEMVPGIGYYKFHTQAQLWEDARRTCAREGAHLAIINNEVEAKALQQIFARYPSAVGANNNDYAFIGVNDINVEGQYVTIFGQDMKSTGFSRWMSGKPNNGGNPKTVPGHDCVTVYRTDGSMNDLPCTWKLGFFCEQEL
;
A
#
# COMPACT_ATOMS: atom_id res chain seq x y z
N MET A 1 -4.41 19.48 71.15
CA MET A 1 -3.24 19.11 70.31
C MET A 1 -3.78 18.57 69.01
N VAL A 2 -3.86 19.42 68.00
CA VAL A 2 -4.33 19.09 66.65
C VAL A 2 -3.15 19.43 65.74
N ALA A 3 -2.55 18.41 65.13
CA ALA A 3 -1.48 18.59 64.16
C ALA A 3 -2.12 18.69 62.76
N PRO A 4 -1.74 19.69 61.93
CA PRO A 4 -2.24 19.78 60.56
C PRO A 4 -1.45 18.83 59.64
N LEU A 5 -2.17 18.09 58.81
CA LEU A 5 -1.63 17.38 57.66
C LEU A 5 -1.26 18.40 56.58
N VAL A 6 0.03 18.46 56.24
CA VAL A 6 0.56 19.22 55.11
C VAL A 6 0.25 18.43 53.84
N ALA A 7 -0.63 18.95 52.99
CA ALA A 7 -0.77 18.47 51.62
C ALA A 7 0.38 19.07 50.80
N SER A 8 1.34 18.25 50.38
CA SER A 8 2.33 18.65 49.38
C SER A 8 1.71 18.54 47.99
N ASP A 9 1.51 19.68 47.35
CA ASP A 9 1.23 19.79 45.93
C ASP A 9 2.39 19.19 45.12
N VAL A 10 2.19 17.98 44.58
CA VAL A 10 3.05 17.45 43.52
C VAL A 10 2.58 18.12 42.23
N ILE A 11 3.22 19.25 41.89
CA ILE A 11 3.16 19.78 40.53
C ILE A 11 3.84 18.75 39.62
N SER A 12 3.03 17.89 39.02
CA SER A 12 3.41 17.10 37.86
C SER A 12 3.86 18.07 36.76
N GLN A 13 5.17 18.29 36.66
CA GLN A 13 5.76 18.87 35.46
C GLN A 13 5.48 17.90 34.32
N CYS A 14 4.43 18.17 33.54
CA CYS A 14 4.28 17.57 32.24
C CYS A 14 5.46 18.03 31.38
N ALA A 15 6.46 17.17 31.19
CA ALA A 15 7.38 17.34 30.09
C ALA A 15 6.53 17.32 28.81
N ALA A 16 6.54 18.42 28.05
CA ALA A 16 5.91 18.44 26.74
C ALA A 16 6.50 17.30 25.91
N PRO A 17 5.68 16.43 25.29
CA PRO A 17 6.22 15.43 24.38
C PRO A 17 7.04 16.16 23.31
N GLN A 18 8.27 15.70 23.08
CA GLN A 18 9.09 16.17 21.96
C GLN A 18 8.33 15.86 20.67
N SER A 19 7.55 16.84 20.21
CA SER A 19 6.77 16.72 19.00
C SER A 19 7.73 16.75 17.82
N ASN A 20 7.86 15.63 17.13
CA ASN A 20 8.39 15.63 15.77
C ASN A 20 7.46 16.53 14.95
N SER A 21 7.92 17.73 14.61
CA SER A 21 7.12 18.67 13.84
C SER A 21 7.35 18.40 12.36
N MET A 22 6.39 17.75 11.71
CA MET A 22 6.32 17.73 10.26
C MET A 22 5.73 19.06 9.79
N LYS A 23 6.44 19.79 8.94
CA LYS A 23 5.97 21.08 8.41
C LYS A 23 5.69 20.93 6.93
N LEU A 24 4.42 21.14 6.57
CA LEU A 24 3.98 21.25 5.19
C LEU A 24 3.96 22.72 4.79
N TYR A 25 4.72 23.05 3.74
CA TYR A 25 4.68 24.38 3.15
C TYR A 25 4.05 24.28 1.77
N MET A 26 2.98 25.05 1.57
CA MET A 26 2.40 25.28 0.26
C MET A 26 2.62 26.74 -0.10
N THR A 27 3.45 26.98 -1.11
CA THR A 27 3.66 28.32 -1.66
C THR A 27 3.01 28.40 -3.02
N THR A 28 2.08 29.35 -3.17
CA THR A 28 1.48 29.69 -4.45
C THR A 28 2.16 30.93 -5.00
N ARG A 29 2.48 30.92 -6.29
CA ARG A 29 2.96 32.12 -7.00
C ARG A 29 2.24 32.23 -8.34
N LYS A 30 1.90 33.45 -8.76
CA LYS A 30 1.45 33.69 -10.13
C LYS A 30 2.65 33.94 -11.03
N ASN A 31 2.69 33.31 -12.19
CA ASN A 31 3.70 33.59 -13.20
C ASN A 31 3.30 34.81 -14.06
N GLU A 32 4.21 35.27 -14.91
CA GLU A 32 4.03 36.45 -15.77
C GLU A 32 2.88 36.28 -16.80
N THR A 33 2.43 35.05 -17.05
CA THR A 33 1.30 34.73 -17.93
C THR A 33 -0.02 34.55 -17.18
N GLY A 34 -0.07 34.77 -15.86
CA GLY A 34 -1.27 34.76 -15.04
C GLY A 34 -1.63 33.40 -14.42
N TYR A 35 -0.85 32.35 -14.67
CA TYR A 35 -1.07 31.00 -14.12
C TYR A 35 -0.54 30.90 -12.69
N THR A 36 -1.30 30.22 -11.83
CA THR A 36 -0.89 29.93 -10.44
C THR A 36 -0.07 28.65 -10.41
N LEU A 37 1.18 28.76 -9.96
CA LEU A 37 2.08 27.65 -9.67
C LEU A 37 2.04 27.35 -8.17
N ALA A 38 1.63 26.14 -7.80
CA ALA A 38 1.73 25.65 -6.43
C ALA A 38 3.01 24.81 -6.29
N GLN A 39 3.85 25.16 -5.31
CA GLN A 39 5.01 24.38 -4.93
C GLN A 39 4.76 23.77 -3.55
N VAL A 40 4.78 22.44 -3.48
CA VAL A 40 4.69 21.69 -2.23
C VAL A 40 6.10 21.35 -1.77
N ARG A 41 6.43 21.68 -0.51
CA ARG A 41 7.68 21.25 0.13
C ARG A 41 7.38 20.56 1.45
N LEU A 42 8.04 19.43 1.62
CA LEU A 42 7.97 18.58 2.81
C LEU A 42 9.33 18.59 3.50
N GLN A 43 9.36 19.00 4.77
CA GLN A 43 10.58 19.00 5.55
C GLN A 43 10.36 18.17 6.81
N HIS A 44 11.16 17.11 6.96
CA HIS A 44 11.16 16.23 8.12
C HIS A 44 12.49 16.39 8.86
N SER A 45 12.43 16.67 10.16
CA SER A 45 13.60 16.75 11.04
C SER A 45 13.64 15.50 11.94
N SER A 46 14.53 14.56 11.62
CA SER A 46 14.88 13.47 12.53
C SER A 46 15.98 13.94 13.48
N LEU A 47 15.61 14.39 14.67
CA LEU A 47 16.57 14.68 15.74
C LEU A 47 16.35 13.68 16.89
N ASN A 48 17.44 13.01 17.29
CA ASN A 48 17.55 12.09 18.43
C ASN A 48 16.73 10.80 18.35
N ARG A 49 17.05 9.90 17.40
CA ARG A 49 16.56 8.51 17.47
C ARG A 49 17.69 7.50 17.40
N THR A 50 17.53 6.42 18.15
CA THR A 50 18.49 5.31 18.21
C THR A 50 18.54 4.58 16.85
N PRO A 51 19.62 3.83 16.53
CA PRO A 51 19.75 3.13 15.25
C PRO A 51 18.59 2.16 14.91
N GLU A 52 17.85 1.71 15.92
CA GLU A 52 16.73 0.77 15.84
C GLU A 52 15.36 1.44 15.57
N GLU A 53 15.28 2.78 15.66
CA GLU A 53 14.05 3.57 15.51
C GLU A 53 14.06 4.44 14.24
N ARG A 54 15.03 4.22 13.34
CA ARG A 54 15.06 4.93 12.07
C ARG A 54 13.86 4.50 11.25
N GLU A 55 12.94 5.44 11.04
CA GLU A 55 11.89 5.32 10.01
C GLU A 55 12.59 5.10 8.67
N THR A 56 12.58 3.86 8.18
CA THR A 56 13.16 3.49 6.88
C THR A 56 12.17 3.72 5.74
N GLY A 57 11.15 4.54 5.98
CA GLY A 57 9.92 4.53 5.22
C GLY A 57 9.54 5.78 4.45
N THR A 58 8.72 5.54 3.44
CA THR A 58 8.08 6.48 2.54
C THR A 58 6.87 7.10 3.23
N TRP A 59 6.88 8.42 3.29
CA TRP A 59 5.74 9.20 3.78
C TRP A 59 4.73 9.36 2.65
N ILE A 60 3.50 8.91 2.87
CA ILE A 60 2.40 9.11 1.91
C ILE A 60 1.71 10.42 2.25
N VAL A 61 1.57 11.28 1.25
CA VAL A 61 0.81 12.53 1.34
C VAL A 61 -0.33 12.46 0.33
N ASP A 62 -1.52 12.14 0.83
CA ASP A 62 -2.74 12.18 0.04
C ASP A 62 -3.28 13.60 0.06
N VAL A 63 -3.35 14.24 -1.11
CA VAL A 63 -3.95 15.56 -1.27
C VAL A 63 -5.25 15.40 -2.05
N SER A 64 -6.36 15.58 -1.35
CA SER A 64 -7.68 15.69 -1.97
C SER A 64 -8.07 17.16 -2.05
N HIS A 65 -8.72 17.53 -3.15
CA HIS A 65 -9.28 18.87 -3.29
C HIS A 65 -10.74 18.79 -3.72
N ASP A 66 -11.55 19.66 -3.14
CA ASP A 66 -12.94 19.86 -3.50
C ASP A 66 -13.13 21.33 -3.88
N THR A 67 -13.92 21.58 -4.92
CA THR A 67 -14.17 22.94 -5.41
C THR A 67 -15.66 23.22 -5.37
N GLU A 68 -16.05 24.20 -4.57
CA GLU A 68 -17.43 24.65 -4.41
C GLU A 68 -17.57 26.09 -4.90
N SER A 69 -18.46 26.34 -5.87
CA SER A 69 -18.75 27.68 -6.38
C SER A 69 -20.06 28.19 -5.81
N CYS A 70 -20.01 29.24 -4.98
CA CYS A 70 -21.17 29.88 -4.38
C CYS A 70 -21.13 31.39 -4.64
N GLU A 71 -22.22 31.95 -5.17
CA GLU A 71 -22.37 33.39 -5.47
C GLU A 71 -21.22 34.01 -6.28
N GLY A 72 -20.64 33.24 -7.22
CA GLY A 72 -19.53 33.69 -8.06
C GLY A 72 -18.16 33.67 -7.39
N ILE A 73 -18.05 33.07 -6.21
CA ILE A 73 -16.80 32.81 -5.51
C ILE A 73 -16.51 31.30 -5.58
N ASP A 74 -15.36 30.95 -6.14
CA ASP A 74 -14.85 29.58 -6.14
C ASP A 74 -14.07 29.33 -4.85
N THR A 75 -14.52 28.36 -4.06
CA THR A 75 -13.89 27.92 -2.82
C THR A 75 -13.23 26.57 -3.08
N VAL A 76 -11.90 26.50 -2.96
CA VAL A 76 -11.15 25.24 -3.10
C VAL A 76 -10.73 24.77 -1.71
N THR A 77 -11.31 23.65 -1.26
CA THR A 77 -10.96 23.00 0.00
C THR A 77 -9.93 21.91 -0.28
N MET A 78 -8.72 22.06 0.24
CA MET A 78 -7.68 21.02 0.16
C MET A 78 -7.56 20.31 1.50
N MET A 79 -7.74 18.99 1.49
CA MET A 79 -7.48 18.13 2.64
C MET A 79 -6.23 17.29 2.34
N ALA A 80 -5.19 17.51 3.14
CA ALA A 80 -3.96 16.74 3.10
C ALA A 80 -3.92 15.77 4.28
N THR A 81 -3.80 14.48 3.98
CA THR A 81 -3.55 13.44 4.98
C THR A 81 -2.09 13.01 4.88
N VAL A 82 -1.40 13.04 6.02
CA VAL A 82 -0.01 12.59 6.13
C VAL A 82 -0.01 11.29 6.90
N THR A 83 0.38 10.21 6.22
CA THR A 83 0.52 8.89 6.84
C THR A 83 2.01 8.60 6.97
N GLY A 84 2.47 8.51 8.23
CA GLY A 84 3.83 8.04 8.52
C GLY A 84 3.93 6.52 8.28
N PRO A 85 5.12 6.01 7.91
CA PRO A 85 5.31 4.57 7.75
C PRO A 85 5.03 3.86 9.08
N PRO A 86 4.45 2.64 9.05
CA PRO A 86 4.22 1.88 10.27
C PRO A 86 5.55 1.64 10.99
N LEU A 87 5.62 2.02 12.28
CA LEU A 87 6.83 1.93 13.11
C LEU A 87 7.44 0.52 13.16
N ARG A 88 6.63 -0.51 12.85
CA ARG A 88 7.03 -1.90 12.60
C ARG A 88 5.99 -2.52 11.66
N ALA A 89 6.43 -3.29 10.66
CA ALA A 89 5.52 -4.11 9.87
C ALA A 89 4.76 -5.10 10.77
N GLY A 90 3.54 -5.46 10.37
CA GLY A 90 2.69 -6.37 11.12
C GLY A 90 3.37 -7.75 11.35
N PRO A 91 2.87 -8.57 12.29
CA PRO A 91 3.41 -9.91 12.50
C PRO A 91 3.42 -10.76 11.22
N GLY A 92 4.59 -11.32 10.90
CA GLY A 92 4.79 -12.21 9.75
C GLY A 92 5.16 -11.51 8.44
N TYR A 93 5.31 -10.19 8.43
CA TYR A 93 5.87 -9.46 7.30
C TYR A 93 7.40 -9.53 7.30
N GLU A 94 7.98 -9.85 6.15
CA GLU A 94 9.42 -9.88 5.92
C GLU A 94 9.86 -8.61 5.19
N MET A 95 10.91 -7.97 5.70
CA MET A 95 11.49 -6.78 5.10
C MET A 95 12.36 -7.16 3.89
N VAL A 96 12.08 -6.55 2.75
CA VAL A 96 12.93 -6.57 1.56
C VAL A 96 13.62 -5.21 1.45
N PRO A 97 14.94 -5.13 1.67
CA PRO A 97 15.64 -3.85 1.81
C PRO A 97 15.45 -2.92 0.60
N GLY A 98 15.01 -1.69 0.87
CA GLY A 98 14.80 -0.66 -0.14
C GLY A 98 13.58 -0.88 -1.05
N ILE A 99 12.72 -1.86 -0.74
CA ILE A 99 11.51 -2.15 -1.49
C ILE A 99 10.28 -2.01 -0.60
N GLY A 100 10.12 -2.90 0.39
CA GLY A 100 8.88 -2.99 1.15
C GLY A 100 8.88 -4.15 2.12
N TYR A 101 7.75 -4.34 2.79
CA TYR A 101 7.48 -5.48 3.65
C TYR A 101 6.45 -6.39 3.01
N TYR A 102 6.72 -7.69 2.97
CA TYR A 102 5.87 -8.65 2.27
C TYR A 102 5.48 -9.81 3.19
N LYS A 103 4.24 -10.27 3.04
CA LYS A 103 3.73 -11.43 3.76
C LYS A 103 2.97 -12.35 2.82
N PHE A 104 3.36 -13.62 2.78
CA PHE A 104 2.59 -14.66 2.12
C PHE A 104 1.57 -15.27 3.09
N HIS A 105 0.30 -15.19 2.74
CA HIS A 105 -0.78 -15.83 3.50
C HIS A 105 -1.06 -17.24 2.96
N THR A 106 -0.88 -18.24 3.81
CA THR A 106 -1.06 -19.66 3.48
C THR A 106 -2.50 -20.14 3.64
N GLN A 107 -3.42 -19.33 4.17
CA GLN A 107 -4.84 -19.68 4.20
C GLN A 107 -5.50 -19.13 2.94
N ALA A 108 -5.88 -20.04 2.04
CA ALA A 108 -6.39 -19.62 0.74
C ALA A 108 -7.75 -18.89 0.85
N GLN A 109 -7.89 -17.81 0.09
CA GLN A 109 -9.08 -16.94 0.07
C GLN A 109 -9.44 -16.56 -1.36
N LEU A 110 -10.68 -16.10 -1.57
CA LEU A 110 -11.06 -15.42 -2.81
C LEU A 110 -10.27 -14.11 -2.94
N TRP A 111 -10.02 -13.64 -4.16
CA TRP A 111 -9.22 -12.44 -4.39
C TRP A 111 -9.71 -11.22 -3.60
N GLU A 112 -11.02 -10.99 -3.59
CA GLU A 112 -11.62 -9.85 -2.89
C GLU A 112 -11.62 -10.02 -1.36
N ASP A 113 -11.64 -11.26 -0.85
CA ASP A 113 -11.41 -11.54 0.57
C ASP A 113 -9.95 -11.29 0.96
N ALA A 114 -9.01 -11.72 0.13
CA ALA A 114 -7.58 -11.49 0.31
C ALA A 114 -7.24 -9.99 0.36
N ARG A 115 -7.83 -9.20 -0.55
CA ARG A 115 -7.73 -7.73 -0.55
C ARG A 115 -8.18 -7.13 0.78
N ARG A 116 -9.33 -7.56 1.31
CA ARG A 116 -9.81 -7.12 2.62
C ARG A 116 -8.92 -7.58 3.75
N THR A 117 -8.34 -8.78 3.68
CA THR A 117 -7.41 -9.28 4.69
C THR A 117 -6.16 -8.41 4.76
N CYS A 118 -5.52 -8.09 3.64
CA CYS A 118 -4.37 -7.17 3.63
C CYS A 118 -4.76 -5.79 4.17
N ALA A 119 -5.92 -5.25 3.76
CA ALA A 119 -6.40 -3.94 4.27
C ALA A 119 -6.58 -3.92 5.80
N ARG A 120 -7.09 -5.00 6.40
CA ARG A 120 -7.21 -5.12 7.87
C ARG A 120 -5.86 -5.19 8.58
N GLU A 121 -4.80 -5.61 7.90
CA GLU A 121 -3.43 -5.64 8.41
C GLU A 121 -2.71 -4.29 8.24
N GLY A 122 -3.38 -3.26 7.71
CA GLY A 122 -2.73 -1.99 7.36
C GLY A 122 -1.78 -2.15 6.17
N ALA A 123 -2.12 -3.06 5.27
CA ALA A 123 -1.36 -3.43 4.08
C ALA A 123 -2.30 -3.43 2.87
N HIS A 124 -1.78 -3.82 1.72
CA HIS A 124 -2.59 -4.06 0.53
C HIS A 124 -2.12 -5.32 -0.20
N LEU A 125 -2.90 -5.83 -1.16
CA LEU A 125 -2.38 -6.91 -2.01
C LEU A 125 -1.15 -6.41 -2.75
N ALA A 126 -0.09 -7.21 -2.79
CA ALA A 126 1.19 -6.80 -3.36
C ALA A 126 1.06 -6.41 -4.83
N ILE A 127 1.71 -5.33 -5.27
CA ILE A 127 1.70 -4.87 -6.66
C ILE A 127 3.13 -4.91 -7.17
N ILE A 128 3.41 -5.86 -8.05
CA ILE A 128 4.78 -6.02 -8.58
C ILE A 128 5.13 -4.85 -9.50
N ASN A 129 6.01 -3.98 -9.03
CA ASN A 129 6.45 -2.77 -9.73
C ASN A 129 7.77 -2.94 -10.48
N ASN A 130 8.55 -3.98 -10.17
CA ASN A 130 9.81 -4.26 -10.85
C ASN A 130 10.29 -5.71 -10.67
N GLU A 131 11.37 -6.08 -11.37
CA GLU A 131 11.95 -7.42 -11.34
C GLU A 131 12.51 -7.80 -9.94
N VAL A 132 12.98 -6.82 -9.16
CA VAL A 132 13.53 -7.08 -7.83
C VAL A 132 12.42 -7.52 -6.89
N GLU A 133 11.26 -6.87 -6.96
CA GLU A 133 10.07 -7.26 -6.21
C GLU A 133 9.54 -8.62 -6.67
N ALA A 134 9.44 -8.85 -7.98
CA ALA A 134 9.00 -10.14 -8.53
C ALA A 134 9.85 -11.31 -7.98
N LYS A 135 11.17 -11.10 -7.92
CA LYS A 135 12.13 -12.06 -7.37
C LYS A 135 11.99 -12.20 -5.85
N ALA A 136 11.71 -11.13 -5.12
CA ALA A 136 11.45 -11.19 -3.69
C ALA A 136 10.21 -12.05 -3.39
N LEU A 137 9.09 -11.78 -4.06
CA LEU A 137 7.87 -12.59 -3.93
C LEU A 137 8.12 -14.05 -4.30
N GLN A 138 8.82 -14.32 -5.40
CA GLN A 138 9.21 -15.69 -5.79
C GLN A 138 9.98 -16.41 -4.67
N GLN A 139 10.99 -15.75 -4.10
CA GLN A 139 11.83 -16.31 -3.04
C GLN A 139 11.03 -16.57 -1.75
N ILE A 140 10.12 -15.65 -1.40
CA ILE A 140 9.21 -15.85 -0.27
C ILE A 140 8.30 -17.04 -0.55
N PHE A 141 7.68 -17.06 -1.73
CA PHE A 141 6.70 -18.07 -2.11
C PHE A 141 7.29 -19.46 -2.06
N ALA A 142 8.52 -19.64 -2.58
CA ALA A 142 9.25 -20.92 -2.60
C ALA A 142 9.39 -21.59 -1.24
N ARG A 143 9.37 -20.84 -0.13
CA ARG A 143 9.45 -21.39 1.24
C ARG A 143 8.14 -21.99 1.75
N TYR A 144 7.02 -21.71 1.07
CA TYR A 144 5.68 -22.16 1.45
C TYR A 144 5.11 -23.08 0.37
N PRO A 145 5.39 -24.38 0.38
CA PRO A 145 5.05 -25.29 -0.73
C PRO A 145 3.54 -25.49 -0.92
N SER A 146 2.71 -25.13 0.06
CA SER A 146 1.26 -25.22 -0.05
C SER A 146 0.53 -24.15 0.77
N ALA A 147 -0.66 -23.80 0.32
CA ALA A 147 -1.66 -23.01 1.01
C ALA A 147 -2.91 -23.86 1.28
N VAL A 148 -3.39 -23.83 2.53
CA VAL A 148 -4.54 -24.62 2.98
C VAL A 148 -5.79 -24.16 2.23
N GLY A 149 -6.44 -25.10 1.55
CA GLY A 149 -7.68 -24.85 0.79
C GLY A 149 -7.48 -24.18 -0.57
N ALA A 150 -6.25 -24.11 -1.08
CA ALA A 150 -5.97 -23.51 -2.39
C ALA A 150 -6.42 -24.43 -3.54
N ASN A 151 -7.03 -23.85 -4.57
CA ASN A 151 -7.33 -24.53 -5.84
C ASN A 151 -6.06 -24.94 -6.58
N ASN A 152 -5.00 -24.16 -6.45
CA ASN A 152 -3.68 -24.45 -7.00
C ASN A 152 -2.60 -23.82 -6.10
N ASN A 153 -1.55 -24.58 -5.77
CA ASN A 153 -0.48 -24.12 -4.90
C ASN A 153 0.67 -23.42 -5.63
N ASP A 154 0.67 -23.40 -6.96
CA ASP A 154 1.71 -22.77 -7.76
C ASP A 154 1.43 -21.28 -8.04
N TYR A 155 0.25 -20.80 -7.67
CA TYR A 155 -0.19 -19.42 -7.91
C TYR A 155 -0.62 -18.75 -6.62
N ALA A 156 -0.34 -17.45 -6.51
CA ALA A 156 -0.79 -16.62 -5.41
C ALA A 156 -1.38 -15.31 -5.93
N PHE A 157 -2.46 -14.83 -5.33
CA PHE A 157 -3.07 -13.56 -5.72
C PHE A 157 -2.17 -12.36 -5.40
N ILE A 158 -2.19 -11.40 -6.32
CA ILE A 158 -1.57 -10.08 -6.21
C ILE A 158 -2.59 -8.98 -6.53
N GLY A 159 -2.22 -7.72 -6.31
CA GLY A 159 -3.10 -6.55 -6.31
C GLY A 159 -3.44 -6.00 -7.69
N VAL A 160 -3.64 -6.86 -8.70
CA VAL A 160 -3.98 -6.46 -10.07
C VAL A 160 -5.17 -7.30 -10.57
N ASN A 161 -6.07 -6.66 -11.32
CA ASN A 161 -7.25 -7.28 -11.90
C ASN A 161 -7.73 -6.54 -13.15
N ASP A 162 -8.58 -7.16 -13.96
CA ASP A 162 -9.30 -6.53 -15.08
C ASP A 162 -10.82 -6.80 -15.04
N ILE A 163 -11.36 -7.02 -13.83
CA ILE A 163 -12.76 -7.36 -13.53
C ILE A 163 -13.77 -6.41 -14.19
N ASN A 164 -13.41 -5.12 -14.30
CA ASN A 164 -14.31 -4.10 -14.83
C ASN A 164 -14.29 -4.01 -16.36
N VAL A 165 -13.12 -4.18 -16.97
CA VAL A 165 -12.91 -4.03 -18.40
C VAL A 165 -11.84 -5.04 -18.83
N GLU A 166 -12.30 -6.11 -19.49
CA GLU A 166 -11.46 -7.17 -20.02
C GLU A 166 -10.26 -6.64 -20.81
N GLY A 167 -9.07 -7.13 -20.46
CA GLY A 167 -7.79 -6.74 -21.07
C GLY A 167 -7.24 -5.39 -20.58
N GLN A 168 -7.94 -4.70 -19.67
CA GLN A 168 -7.45 -3.49 -18.98
C GLN A 168 -7.12 -3.83 -17.52
N TYR A 169 -5.90 -4.33 -17.32
CA TYR A 169 -5.37 -4.63 -15.99
C TYR A 169 -5.12 -3.34 -15.21
N VAL A 170 -5.79 -3.22 -14.07
CA VAL A 170 -5.66 -2.12 -13.12
C VAL A 170 -5.21 -2.66 -11.76
N THR A 171 -4.38 -1.88 -11.08
CA THR A 171 -4.04 -2.16 -9.69
C THR A 171 -5.26 -1.95 -8.79
N ILE A 172 -5.21 -2.48 -7.57
CA ILE A 172 -6.20 -2.21 -6.52
C ILE A 172 -6.34 -0.72 -6.16
N PHE A 173 -5.45 0.15 -6.64
CA PHE A 173 -5.51 1.61 -6.51
C PHE A 173 -6.10 2.31 -7.75
N GLY A 174 -6.57 1.54 -8.74
CA GLY A 174 -7.15 2.08 -9.97
C GLY A 174 -6.13 2.61 -10.98
N GLN A 175 -4.84 2.30 -10.80
CA GLN A 175 -3.79 2.68 -11.75
C GLN A 175 -3.66 1.61 -12.84
N ASP A 176 -3.42 2.02 -14.08
CA ASP A 176 -3.12 1.06 -15.17
C ASP A 176 -1.86 0.27 -14.82
N MET A 177 -1.88 -1.06 -14.92
CA MET A 177 -0.71 -1.91 -14.64
C MET A 177 0.50 -1.53 -15.50
N LYS A 178 0.30 -1.04 -16.73
CA LYS A 178 1.41 -0.54 -17.58
C LYS A 178 2.16 0.63 -16.94
N SER A 179 1.48 1.40 -16.07
CA SER A 179 2.10 2.52 -15.37
C SER A 179 3.06 2.10 -14.25
N THR A 180 2.98 0.84 -13.77
CA THR A 180 3.94 0.31 -12.78
C THR A 180 5.33 0.06 -13.39
N GLY A 181 5.43 -0.01 -14.73
CA GLY A 181 6.68 -0.31 -15.43
C GLY A 181 7.06 -1.79 -15.43
N PHE A 182 6.21 -2.67 -14.91
CA PHE A 182 6.46 -4.11 -14.86
C PHE A 182 5.29 -4.93 -15.42
N SER A 183 5.58 -5.76 -16.43
CA SER A 183 4.59 -6.60 -17.09
C SER A 183 5.19 -7.93 -17.54
N ARG A 184 5.75 -8.72 -16.61
CA ARG A 184 6.33 -10.03 -16.92
C ARG A 184 5.28 -11.14 -16.81
N TRP A 185 4.60 -11.41 -17.91
CA TRP A 185 3.64 -12.51 -18.00
C TRP A 185 4.32 -13.85 -18.28
N MET A 186 3.72 -14.94 -17.81
CA MET A 186 4.09 -16.30 -18.22
C MET A 186 3.96 -16.44 -19.75
N SER A 187 4.78 -17.29 -20.37
CA SER A 187 4.73 -17.50 -21.82
C SER A 187 3.32 -17.89 -22.27
N GLY A 188 2.77 -17.13 -23.23
CA GLY A 188 1.42 -17.31 -23.73
C GLY A 188 0.33 -16.73 -22.83
N LYS A 189 0.66 -15.92 -21.82
CA LYS A 189 -0.27 -15.21 -20.93
C LYS A 189 -0.19 -13.68 -21.10
N PRO A 190 -1.23 -12.92 -20.72
CA PRO A 190 -2.55 -13.41 -20.32
C PRO A 190 -3.25 -14.06 -21.52
N ASN A 191 -3.93 -15.19 -21.30
CA ASN A 191 -4.62 -15.89 -22.41
C ASN A 191 -6.13 -15.78 -22.33
N ASN A 192 -6.64 -15.02 -21.35
CA ASN A 192 -8.05 -14.88 -21.03
C ASN A 192 -8.75 -16.24 -21.15
N GLY A 193 -8.52 -17.12 -20.19
CA GLY A 193 -9.00 -18.50 -20.19
C GLY A 193 -10.52 -18.70 -20.26
N GLY A 194 -11.30 -17.63 -20.51
CA GLY A 194 -12.73 -17.63 -20.74
C GLY A 194 -13.14 -16.82 -21.98
N ASN A 195 -14.18 -17.28 -22.66
CA ASN A 195 -14.92 -16.44 -23.60
C ASN A 195 -15.70 -15.40 -22.78
N PRO A 196 -15.63 -14.09 -23.09
CA PRO A 196 -16.36 -13.01 -22.41
C PRO A 196 -17.88 -13.25 -22.30
N LYS A 197 -18.43 -14.18 -23.09
CA LYS A 197 -19.85 -14.52 -23.13
C LYS A 197 -20.24 -15.80 -22.37
N THR A 198 -19.30 -16.65 -21.93
CA THR A 198 -19.67 -18.01 -21.46
C THR A 198 -18.88 -18.55 -20.26
N VAL A 199 -17.77 -17.94 -19.84
CA VAL A 199 -17.01 -18.36 -18.65
C VAL A 199 -16.74 -17.11 -17.82
N PRO A 200 -16.84 -17.13 -16.47
CA PRO A 200 -16.29 -16.05 -15.66
C PRO A 200 -14.84 -15.83 -16.09
N GLY A 201 -14.52 -14.62 -16.52
CA GLY A 201 -13.21 -14.29 -17.07
C GLY A 201 -12.09 -14.58 -16.07
N HIS A 202 -10.88 -14.73 -16.59
CA HIS A 202 -9.68 -14.91 -15.79
C HIS A 202 -9.21 -13.55 -15.23
N ASP A 203 -10.04 -12.89 -14.43
CA ASP A 203 -9.87 -11.45 -14.24
C ASP A 203 -8.90 -11.07 -13.10
N CYS A 204 -8.38 -12.06 -12.37
CA CYS A 204 -7.55 -11.82 -11.18
C CYS A 204 -6.11 -12.26 -11.44
N VAL A 205 -5.18 -11.33 -11.25
CA VAL A 205 -3.77 -11.58 -11.52
C VAL A 205 -3.11 -12.29 -10.35
N THR A 206 -2.24 -13.23 -10.69
CA THR A 206 -1.48 -14.05 -9.77
C THR A 206 0.01 -14.02 -10.12
N VAL A 207 0.85 -14.28 -9.12
CA VAL A 207 2.28 -14.56 -9.31
C VAL A 207 2.52 -16.07 -9.33
N TYR A 208 3.35 -16.53 -10.26
CA TYR A 208 3.75 -17.92 -10.40
C TYR A 208 4.97 -18.24 -9.54
N ARG A 209 4.87 -19.31 -8.77
CA ARG A 209 5.90 -19.76 -7.83
C ARG A 209 7.27 -19.99 -8.46
N THR A 210 7.31 -20.57 -9.66
CA THR A 210 8.57 -21.07 -10.23
C THR A 210 9.51 -19.95 -10.65
N ASP A 211 9.00 -18.90 -11.28
CA ASP A 211 9.82 -17.86 -11.87
C ASP A 211 9.40 -16.44 -11.49
N GLY A 212 8.30 -16.26 -10.74
CA GLY A 212 7.76 -14.95 -10.37
C GLY A 212 7.01 -14.23 -11.49
N SER A 213 6.70 -14.91 -12.61
CA SER A 213 5.90 -14.34 -13.70
C SER A 213 4.43 -14.25 -13.33
N MET A 214 3.69 -13.39 -14.03
CA MET A 214 2.28 -13.16 -13.79
C MET A 214 1.39 -14.08 -14.64
N ASN A 215 0.21 -14.40 -14.12
CA ASN A 215 -0.83 -15.16 -14.81
C ASN A 215 -2.22 -14.65 -14.43
N ASP A 216 -3.14 -14.70 -15.37
CA ASP A 216 -4.55 -14.34 -15.22
C ASP A 216 -5.36 -15.61 -14.88
N LEU A 217 -6.03 -15.62 -13.73
CA LEU A 217 -6.79 -16.77 -13.22
C LEU A 217 -8.20 -16.36 -12.74
N PRO A 218 -9.15 -17.31 -12.65
CA PRO A 218 -10.49 -17.00 -12.19
C PRO A 218 -10.49 -16.41 -10.78
N CYS A 219 -11.15 -15.27 -10.59
CA CYS A 219 -11.33 -14.66 -9.28
C CYS A 219 -12.13 -15.54 -8.30
N THR A 220 -12.84 -16.53 -8.81
CA THR A 220 -13.61 -17.52 -8.03
C THR A 220 -12.73 -18.59 -7.39
N TRP A 221 -11.46 -18.68 -7.76
CA TRP A 221 -10.51 -19.58 -7.11
C TRP A 221 -10.12 -19.04 -5.74
N LYS A 222 -9.91 -19.96 -4.80
CA LYS A 222 -9.22 -19.68 -3.55
C LYS A 222 -7.74 -19.96 -3.74
N LEU A 223 -6.90 -18.97 -3.50
CA LEU A 223 -5.44 -19.12 -3.59
C LEU A 223 -4.79 -18.51 -2.35
N GLY A 224 -3.54 -18.90 -2.09
CA GLY A 224 -2.68 -18.10 -1.22
C GLY A 224 -2.49 -16.71 -1.83
N PHE A 225 -2.02 -15.74 -1.06
CA PHE A 225 -1.92 -14.36 -1.52
C PHE A 225 -0.80 -13.59 -0.84
N PHE A 226 -0.29 -12.57 -1.51
CA PHE A 226 0.74 -11.70 -0.98
C PHE A 226 0.14 -10.37 -0.53
N CYS A 227 0.43 -9.99 0.71
CA CYS A 227 0.25 -8.62 1.16
C CYS A 227 1.59 -7.87 1.14
N GLU A 228 1.50 -6.57 0.92
CA GLU A 228 2.61 -5.61 0.88
C GLU A 228 2.30 -4.43 1.80
N GLN A 229 3.30 -4.00 2.55
CA GLN A 229 3.35 -2.69 3.18
C GLN A 229 4.54 -1.95 2.59
N GLU A 230 4.28 -0.77 2.05
CA GLU A 230 5.32 0.15 1.61
C GLU A 230 6.27 0.44 2.78
N LEU A 231 7.55 0.68 2.45
CA LEU A 231 8.54 1.08 3.45
C LEU A 231 8.03 2.26 4.25
#